data_AF-A0A524A378-F1
#
_entry.id   AF-A0A524A378-F1
#
_cell.length_a   1.000
_cell.length_b   1.000
_cell.length_c   1.000
_cell.angle_alpha   90.00
_cell.angle_beta   90.00
_cell.angle_gamma   90.00
#
_symmetry.space_group_name_H-M   'P 1'
#
loop_
_entity.id
_entity.type
_entity.pdbx_description
1 polymer ?
#
loop_
_entity_poly.entity_id
_entity_poly.type
_entity_poly.pdbx_seq_one_letter_code
_entity_poly.pdbx_strand_id
1 'polypeptide(L)'
;MPHRPEEGEAARRPEEQSFSDSGLSSAEVERQAKIFTALGNETRLKILRLLLDCDEMCVSDIVKSVGEAASTVAHHLHTLEDAELILSRRHGRSTYYTVRKEELAKYRIFE
;
A
#
# COMPACT_ATOMS: atom_id res chain seq x y z
N MET A 1 7.34 41.85 59.10
CA MET A 1 6.72 40.72 58.39
C MET A 1 5.59 41.26 57.52
N PRO A 2 5.77 41.41 56.20
CA PRO A 2 4.68 41.44 55.24
C PRO A 2 4.47 40.06 54.60
N HIS A 3 3.20 39.72 54.42
CA HIS A 3 2.65 38.44 53.99
C HIS A 3 3.04 38.04 52.55
N ARG A 4 3.23 36.73 52.35
CA ARG A 4 3.29 36.04 51.05
C ARG A 4 1.88 35.93 50.44
N PRO A 5 1.75 36.24 49.15
CA PRO A 5 1.06 35.35 48.20
C PRO A 5 1.80 35.34 46.85
N GLU A 6 1.59 34.46 45.89
CA GLU A 6 1.14 33.07 45.80
C GLU A 6 1.87 32.59 44.53
N GLU A 7 2.47 31.40 44.60
CA GLU A 7 3.02 30.76 43.42
C GLU A 7 1.84 30.32 42.56
N GLY A 8 1.65 30.95 41.40
CA GLY A 8 0.56 30.57 40.53
C GLY A 8 0.54 31.40 39.25
N GLU A 9 1.27 30.94 38.24
CA GLU A 9 0.79 30.88 36.84
C GLU A 9 1.82 30.10 36.00
N ALA A 10 2.08 28.85 36.40
CA ALA A 10 2.74 27.88 35.53
C ALA A 10 1.66 27.15 34.72
N ALA A 11 1.23 27.71 33.59
CA ALA A 11 0.41 27.01 32.60
C ALA A 11 0.48 27.79 31.28
N ARG A 12 0.86 27.23 30.13
CA ARG A 12 0.73 25.84 29.66
C ARG A 12 1.99 25.47 28.88
N ARG A 13 2.66 24.38 29.27
CA ARG A 13 3.49 23.65 28.30
C ARG A 13 2.58 23.27 27.13
N PRO A 14 3.03 23.40 25.87
CA PRO A 14 2.29 22.78 24.77
C PRO A 14 2.13 21.32 25.16
N GLU A 15 0.87 20.89 25.19
CA GLU A 15 0.48 19.51 25.41
C GLU A 15 1.43 18.65 24.59
N GLU A 16 2.31 17.93 25.29
CA GLU A 16 3.02 16.81 24.72
C GLU A 16 1.92 15.92 24.20
N GLN A 17 1.62 16.06 22.90
CA GLN A 17 0.92 15.04 22.17
C GLN A 17 1.78 13.81 22.37
N SER A 18 1.34 13.02 23.35
CA SER A 18 1.64 11.63 23.54
C SER A 18 1.36 10.97 22.19
N PHE A 19 2.34 11.03 21.31
CA PHE A 19 2.60 9.99 20.34
C PHE A 19 2.84 8.78 21.22
N SER A 20 1.75 8.09 21.53
CA SER A 20 1.82 6.77 22.09
C SER A 20 2.58 5.97 21.04
N ASP A 21 3.87 5.77 21.30
CA ASP A 21 4.79 4.88 20.60
C ASP A 21 4.35 3.43 20.86
N SER A 22 3.06 3.16 20.66
CA SER A 22 2.46 1.83 20.76
C SER A 22 2.86 1.07 19.51
N GLY A 23 4.13 0.65 19.49
CA GLY A 23 4.64 -0.49 18.74
C GLY A 23 4.50 -0.40 17.23
N LEU A 24 5.26 0.48 16.57
CA LEU A 24 5.61 0.23 15.17
C LEU A 24 6.60 -0.94 15.14
N SER A 25 6.11 -2.15 14.89
CA SER A 25 6.98 -3.28 14.55
C SER A 25 7.75 -2.93 13.27
N SER A 26 9.09 -3.06 13.27
CA SER A 26 9.89 -2.77 12.07
C SER A 26 9.38 -3.57 10.86
N ALA A 27 8.92 -4.81 11.11
CA ALA A 27 8.35 -5.67 10.08
C ALA A 27 7.10 -5.07 9.42
N GLU A 28 6.24 -4.37 10.18
CA GLU A 28 5.06 -3.72 9.60
C GLU A 28 5.46 -2.50 8.75
N VAL A 29 6.43 -1.71 9.21
CA VAL A 29 6.94 -0.56 8.47
C VAL A 29 7.61 -1.03 7.17
N GLU A 30 8.41 -2.08 7.23
CA GLU A 30 9.05 -2.70 6.06
C GLU A 30 8.01 -3.23 5.07
N ARG A 31 6.95 -3.88 5.57
CA ARG A 31 5.83 -4.35 4.75
C ARG A 31 5.11 -3.20 4.05
N GLN A 32 4.79 -2.13 4.76
CA GLN A 32 4.17 -0.94 4.20
C GLN A 32 5.07 -0.25 3.16
N ALA A 33 6.36 -0.14 3.44
CA ALA A 33 7.33 0.41 2.49
C ALA A 33 7.39 -0.42 1.19
N LYS A 34 7.35 -1.76 1.29
CA LYS A 34 7.29 -2.66 0.14
C LYS A 34 6.01 -2.42 -0.68
N ILE A 35 4.88 -2.31 -0.02
CA ILE A 35 3.58 -2.05 -0.66
C ILE A 35 3.59 -0.67 -1.35
N PHE A 36 4.04 0.38 -0.69
CA PHE A 36 4.11 1.71 -1.29
C PHE A 36 5.10 1.78 -2.45
N THR A 37 6.21 1.04 -2.38
CA THR A 37 7.13 0.91 -3.51
C THR A 37 6.44 0.23 -4.71
N ALA A 38 5.63 -0.81 -4.47
CA ALA A 38 4.84 -1.45 -5.51
C ALA A 38 3.75 -0.51 -6.06
N LEU A 39 3.16 0.36 -5.26
CA LEU A 39 2.12 1.29 -5.69
C LEU A 39 2.67 2.55 -6.38
N GLY A 40 3.91 2.94 -6.10
CA GLY A 40 4.55 4.16 -6.62
C GLY A 40 4.94 4.14 -8.10
N ASN A 41 4.28 3.33 -8.93
CA ASN A 41 4.56 3.24 -10.36
C ASN A 41 3.27 3.23 -11.17
N GLU A 42 3.25 4.08 -12.21
CA GLU A 42 2.09 4.31 -13.07
C GLU A 42 1.57 3.01 -13.72
N THR A 43 2.46 2.21 -14.31
CA THR A 43 2.09 0.97 -14.99
C THR A 43 1.48 -0.05 -14.03
N ARG A 44 2.03 -0.18 -12.82
CA ARG A 44 1.47 -1.04 -11.78
C ARG A 44 0.09 -0.59 -11.31
N LEU A 45 -0.13 0.72 -11.17
CA LEU A 45 -1.46 1.27 -10.85
C LEU A 45 -2.47 1.00 -11.97
N LYS A 46 -2.07 1.12 -13.24
CA LYS A 46 -2.92 0.76 -14.39
C LYS A 46 -3.32 -0.71 -14.35
N ILE A 47 -2.36 -1.61 -14.09
CA ILE A 47 -2.63 -3.05 -13.96
C ILE A 47 -3.63 -3.31 -12.82
N LEU A 48 -3.42 -2.72 -11.64
CA LEU A 48 -4.32 -2.87 -10.50
C LEU A 48 -5.75 -2.39 -10.85
N ARG A 49 -5.89 -1.25 -11.54
CA ARG A 49 -7.19 -0.75 -11.96
C ARG A 49 -7.90 -1.70 -12.93
N LEU A 50 -7.19 -2.19 -13.95
CA LEU A 50 -7.74 -3.17 -14.90
C LEU A 50 -8.23 -4.44 -14.19
N LEU A 51 -7.45 -4.95 -13.22
CA LEU A 51 -7.82 -6.13 -12.47
C LEU A 51 -8.98 -5.89 -11.49
N LEU A 52 -9.11 -4.68 -10.94
CA LEU A 52 -10.27 -4.29 -10.12
C LEU A 52 -11.55 -4.23 -10.97
N ASP A 53 -11.46 -3.72 -12.20
CA ASP A 53 -12.60 -3.56 -13.10
C ASP A 53 -13.06 -4.90 -13.71
N CYS A 54 -12.14 -5.83 -13.98
CA CYS A 54 -12.43 -7.11 -14.64
C CYS A 54 -12.50 -8.33 -13.71
N ASP A 55 -12.24 -8.16 -12.40
CA ASP A 55 -12.04 -9.19 -11.37
C ASP A 55 -10.84 -10.14 -11.58
N GLU A 56 -10.66 -10.68 -12.78
CA GLU A 56 -9.56 -11.57 -13.17
C GLU A 56 -9.14 -11.29 -14.63
N MET A 57 -7.82 -11.24 -14.91
CA MET A 57 -7.32 -11.14 -16.29
C MET A 57 -6.11 -12.01 -16.55
N CYS A 58 -5.97 -12.52 -17.79
CA CYS A 58 -4.79 -13.26 -18.19
C CYS A 58 -3.62 -12.34 -18.54
N VAL A 59 -2.38 -12.82 -18.37
CA VAL A 59 -1.16 -12.05 -18.67
C VAL A 59 -1.14 -11.46 -20.08
N SER A 60 -1.69 -12.19 -21.07
CA SER A 60 -1.68 -11.75 -22.47
C SER A 60 -2.57 -10.53 -22.68
N ASP A 61 -3.71 -10.47 -21.99
CA ASP A 61 -4.65 -9.35 -22.11
C ASP A 61 -4.17 -8.14 -21.30
N ILE A 62 -3.50 -8.37 -20.17
CA ILE A 62 -2.82 -7.29 -19.41
C ILE A 62 -1.74 -6.65 -20.29
N VAL A 63 -0.89 -7.45 -20.94
CA VAL A 63 0.15 -6.97 -21.86
C VAL A 63 -0.44 -6.09 -22.97
N LYS A 64 -1.51 -6.55 -23.61
CA LYS A 64 -2.20 -5.78 -24.67
C LYS A 64 -2.79 -4.48 -24.14
N SER A 65 -3.41 -4.50 -22.96
CA SER A 65 -4.12 -3.35 -22.39
C SER A 65 -3.17 -2.25 -21.92
N VAL A 66 -2.00 -2.65 -21.38
CA VAL A 66 -0.99 -1.72 -20.85
C VAL A 66 -0.08 -1.18 -21.96
N GLY A 67 0.09 -1.92 -23.06
CA GLY A 67 0.90 -1.48 -24.21
C GLY A 67 2.41 -1.61 -24.01
N GLU A 68 2.84 -2.39 -23.02
CA GLU A 68 4.24 -2.65 -22.73
C GLU A 68 4.69 -4.07 -23.15
N ALA A 69 6.00 -4.29 -23.20
CA ALA A 69 6.55 -5.61 -23.51
C ALA A 69 6.18 -6.64 -22.43
N ALA A 70 5.99 -7.90 -22.84
CA ALA A 70 5.59 -8.99 -21.94
C ALA A 70 6.57 -9.21 -20.78
N SER A 71 7.88 -9.01 -21.01
CA SER A 71 8.90 -9.09 -19.95
C SER A 71 8.74 -8.00 -18.89
N THR A 72 8.41 -6.77 -19.31
CA THR A 72 8.21 -5.64 -18.41
C THR A 72 6.95 -5.82 -17.58
N VAL A 73 5.86 -6.25 -18.21
CA VAL A 73 4.60 -6.56 -17.52
C VAL A 73 4.80 -7.72 -16.53
N ALA A 74 5.55 -8.76 -16.89
CA ALA A 74 5.87 -9.85 -15.97
C ALA A 74 6.64 -9.35 -14.73
N HIS A 75 7.60 -8.42 -14.91
CA HIS A 75 8.32 -7.81 -13.79
C HIS A 75 7.40 -6.97 -12.89
N HIS A 76 6.47 -6.22 -13.48
CA HIS A 76 5.45 -5.48 -12.73
C HIS A 76 4.51 -6.38 -11.95
N LEU A 77 4.03 -7.46 -12.57
CA LEU A 77 3.19 -8.47 -11.93
C LEU A 77 3.92 -9.15 -10.77
N HIS A 78 5.19 -9.52 -10.97
CA HIS A 78 6.01 -10.09 -9.90
C HIS A 78 6.16 -9.12 -8.73
N THR A 79 6.44 -7.83 -9.00
CA THR A 79 6.55 -6.80 -7.93
C THR A 79 5.24 -6.65 -7.15
N LEU A 80 4.10 -6.68 -7.83
CA LEU A 80 2.78 -6.60 -7.20
C LEU A 80 2.45 -7.86 -6.39
N GLU A 81 2.84 -9.04 -6.89
CA GLU A 81 2.64 -10.33 -6.21
C GLU A 81 3.53 -10.44 -4.97
N ASP A 82 4.79 -10.02 -5.07
CA ASP A 82 5.73 -9.94 -3.96
C ASP A 82 5.25 -8.98 -2.86
N ALA A 83 4.56 -7.89 -3.23
CA ALA A 83 3.92 -6.97 -2.29
C ALA A 83 2.56 -7.48 -1.77
N GLU A 84 2.18 -8.72 -2.12
CA GLU A 84 0.90 -9.35 -1.75
C GLU A 84 -0.35 -8.58 -2.22
N LEU A 85 -0.23 -7.71 -3.23
CA LEU A 85 -1.37 -6.93 -3.74
C LEU A 85 -2.21 -7.70 -4.76
N ILE A 86 -1.62 -8.69 -5.41
CA ILE A 86 -2.29 -9.56 -6.37
C ILE A 86 -2.05 -11.04 -6.04
N LEU A 87 -2.84 -11.88 -6.68
CA LEU A 87 -2.75 -13.34 -6.69
C LEU A 87 -2.56 -13.80 -8.12
N SER A 88 -1.79 -14.88 -8.31
CA SER A 88 -1.67 -15.56 -9.59
C SER A 88 -2.31 -16.94 -9.54
N ARG A 89 -2.93 -17.34 -10.65
CA ARG A 89 -3.51 -18.67 -10.84
C ARG A 89 -3.18 -19.17 -12.23
N ARG A 90 -2.55 -20.34 -12.32
CA ARG A 90 -2.24 -20.96 -13.61
C ARG A 90 -3.43 -21.75 -14.13
N HIS A 91 -3.85 -21.47 -15.36
CA HIS A 91 -4.92 -22.21 -16.03
C HIS A 91 -4.50 -22.57 -17.46
N GLY A 92 -4.21 -23.85 -17.67
CA GLY A 92 -3.65 -24.35 -18.93
C GLY A 92 -2.26 -23.75 -19.20
N ARG A 93 -2.13 -23.05 -20.33
CA ARG A 93 -0.87 -22.38 -20.74
C ARG A 93 -0.76 -20.94 -20.27
N SER A 94 -1.83 -20.37 -19.69
CA SER A 94 -1.88 -18.97 -19.30
C SER A 94 -1.91 -18.81 -17.79
N THR A 95 -1.34 -17.71 -17.30
CA THR A 95 -1.47 -17.26 -15.91
C THR A 95 -2.49 -16.14 -15.85
N TYR A 96 -3.41 -16.25 -14.89
CA TYR A 96 -4.43 -15.27 -14.57
C TYR A 96 -4.09 -14.58 -13.26
N TYR A 97 -4.47 -13.31 -13.16
CA TYR A 97 -4.20 -12.48 -11.99
C TYR A 97 -5.48 -11.87 -11.47
N THR A 98 -5.57 -11.74 -10.14
CA THR A 98 -6.67 -11.09 -9.42
C THR A 98 -6.09 -10.18 -8.34
N VAL A 99 -6.80 -9.10 -7.98
CA VAL A 99 -6.39 -8.22 -6.88
C VAL A 99 -6.81 -8.79 -5.53
N ARG A 100 -5.95 -8.68 -4.52
CA ARG A 100 -6.34 -8.91 -3.12
C ARG A 100 -7.06 -7.68 -2.60
N LYS A 101 -8.37 -7.59 -2.86
CA LYS A 101 -9.19 -6.40 -2.59
C LYS A 101 -9.13 -6.00 -1.11
N GLU A 102 -9.13 -6.96 -0.21
CA GLU A 102 -9.06 -6.74 1.23
C GLU A 102 -7.74 -6.13 1.67
N GLU A 103 -6.63 -6.53 1.03
CA GLU A 103 -5.32 -5.95 1.32
C GLU A 103 -5.22 -4.53 0.78
N LEU A 104 -5.61 -4.34 -0.47
CA LEU A 104 -5.53 -3.05 -1.14
C LEU A 104 -6.45 -1.99 -0.51
N ALA A 105 -7.63 -2.41 -0.01
CA ALA A 105 -8.60 -1.53 0.64
C ALA A 105 -8.06 -0.82 1.89
N LYS A 106 -7.06 -1.41 2.58
CA LYS A 106 -6.41 -0.81 3.77
C LYS A 106 -5.79 0.56 3.46
N TYR A 107 -5.38 0.76 2.20
CA TYR A 107 -4.68 1.96 1.77
C TYR A 107 -5.59 3.00 1.09
N ARG A 108 -6.87 2.67 0.83
CA ARG A 108 -7.88 3.56 0.25
C ARG A 108 -7.41 4.34 -1.00
N ILE A 109 -6.71 3.64 -1.90
CA ILE A 109 -6.05 4.24 -3.08
C ILE A 109 -7.01 4.37 -4.28
N PHE A 110 -8.00 3.47 -4.37
CA PHE A 110 -8.94 3.41 -5.48
C PHE A 110 -10.35 3.73 -4.97
N GLU A 111 -11.01 4.67 -5.64
CA GLU A 111 -12.43 5.03 -5.46
C GLU A 111 -13.35 4.19 -6.35
#